data_AF-A0A2R3JWR9-F1
#
_entry.id   AF-A0A2R3JWR9-F1
#
_cell.length_a   1.000
_cell.length_b   1.000
_cell.length_c   1.000
_cell.angle_alpha   90.00
_cell.angle_beta   90.00
_cell.angle_gamma   90.00
#
_symmetry.space_group_name_H-M   'P 1'
#
loop_
_entity.id
_entity.type
_entity.pdbx_description
1 polymer ?
#
loop_
_entity_poly.entity_id
_entity_poly.type
_entity_poly.pdbx_seq_one_letter_code
_entity_poly.pdbx_strand_id
1 'polypeptide(L)'
;MSKMGTRNSFSQQAVNYLKDLGGSVNIDDLVNCASRIRVTVNSPEAVAPDKQFIADGAITVVRHGKAVQVIVGLDVPQILSVMRQLISGLDIYDAELDEYGLTPVGEKATMLYECFGLDGNIQQITVSNNQIMVQVKDVSWVDPFDIMLQLGIGIRAVKPIGDRIYVDIADATDIARQMLMMNMYKMKEIVHNDSN
;
A
#
# COMPACT_ATOMS: atom_id res chain seq x y z
N MET A 1 14.62 16.39 -32.39
CA MET A 1 14.91 15.15 -31.63
C MET A 1 14.67 15.45 -30.16
N SER A 2 13.45 15.22 -29.67
CA SER A 2 13.09 15.49 -28.28
C SER A 2 13.41 14.25 -27.45
N LYS A 3 14.38 14.34 -26.54
CA LYS A 3 14.60 13.33 -25.49
C LYS A 3 13.37 13.34 -24.58
N MET A 4 12.40 12.49 -24.87
CA MET A 4 11.30 12.19 -23.97
C MET A 4 11.91 11.34 -22.86
N GLY A 5 12.28 11.98 -21.74
CA GLY A 5 12.77 11.29 -20.56
C GLY A 5 11.65 10.40 -20.04
N THR A 6 11.90 9.09 -20.01
CA THR A 6 11.02 8.11 -19.38
C THR A 6 10.78 8.57 -17.93
N ARG A 7 9.58 9.06 -17.61
CA ARG A 7 9.19 9.21 -16.20
C ARG A 7 9.04 7.79 -15.66
N ASN A 8 9.91 7.38 -14.76
CA ASN A 8 9.72 6.14 -14.02
C ASN A 8 8.43 6.28 -13.20
N SER A 9 7.58 5.25 -13.21
CA SER A 9 6.40 5.21 -12.33
C SER A 9 6.83 5.16 -10.86
N PHE A 10 5.95 5.57 -9.94
CA PHE A 10 6.22 5.48 -8.50
C PHE A 10 6.52 4.04 -8.05
N SER A 11 5.95 3.06 -8.74
CA SER A 11 6.18 1.63 -8.51
C SER A 11 7.57 1.22 -8.92
N GLN A 12 8.01 1.65 -10.10
CA GLN A 12 9.38 1.40 -10.54
C GLN A 12 10.39 2.05 -9.60
N GLN A 13 10.14 3.28 -9.15
CA GLN A 13 11.00 3.96 -8.19
C GLN A 13 11.01 3.25 -6.83
N ALA A 14 9.86 2.79 -6.33
CA ALA A 14 9.78 2.02 -5.09
C ALA A 14 10.56 0.71 -5.17
N VAL A 15 10.40 -0.04 -6.26
CA VAL A 15 11.16 -1.29 -6.51
C VAL A 15 12.65 -1.01 -6.59
N ASN A 16 13.06 0.03 -7.32
CA ASN A 16 14.47 0.38 -7.47
C ASN A 16 15.07 0.83 -6.14
N TYR A 17 14.39 1.69 -5.38
CA TYR A 17 14.88 2.11 -4.07
C TYR A 17 14.95 0.96 -3.07
N LEU A 18 13.99 0.04 -3.06
CA LEU A 18 14.11 -1.16 -2.21
C LEU A 18 15.32 -2.00 -2.61
N LYS A 19 15.55 -2.21 -3.90
CA LYS A 19 16.73 -2.91 -4.40
C LYS A 19 18.02 -2.19 -4.00
N ASP A 20 18.07 -0.88 -4.15
CA ASP A 20 19.20 -0.04 -3.79
C ASP A 20 19.44 -0.01 -2.28
N LEU A 21 18.40 -0.18 -1.47
CA LEU A 21 18.50 -0.31 -0.02
C LEU A 21 18.96 -1.70 0.43
N GLY A 22 19.24 -2.63 -0.48
CA GLY A 22 19.66 -4.00 -0.16
C GLY A 22 18.49 -4.99 -0.02
N GLY A 23 17.31 -4.64 -0.54
CA GLY A 23 16.08 -5.44 -0.47
C GLY A 23 15.24 -5.16 0.77
N SER A 24 13.99 -5.64 0.76
CA SER A 24 13.03 -5.47 1.86
C SER A 24 13.53 -6.02 3.20
N VAL A 25 14.28 -7.13 3.16
CA VAL A 25 14.90 -7.76 4.34
C VAL A 25 15.96 -6.88 5.01
N ASN A 26 16.51 -5.90 4.30
CA ASN A 26 17.49 -4.97 4.85
C ASN A 26 16.84 -3.75 5.52
N ILE A 27 15.52 -3.61 5.46
CA ILE A 27 14.78 -2.48 6.04
C ILE A 27 14.42 -2.83 7.49
N ASP A 28 14.91 -2.03 8.44
CA ASP A 28 14.54 -2.11 9.85
C ASP A 28 13.34 -1.20 10.15
N ASP A 29 13.39 0.05 9.66
CA ASP A 29 12.30 1.02 9.81
C ASP A 29 12.21 1.96 8.61
N LEU A 30 10.99 2.46 8.37
CA LEU A 30 10.65 3.32 7.24
C LEU A 30 9.69 4.43 7.68
N VAL A 31 10.16 5.68 7.66
CA VAL A 31 9.42 6.87 8.11
C VAL A 31 9.19 7.86 6.97
N ASN A 32 7.98 8.41 6.90
CA ASN A 32 7.61 9.45 5.94
C ASN A 32 8.09 10.84 6.38
N CYS A 33 8.57 11.62 5.42
CA CYS A 33 8.66 13.08 5.51
C CYS A 33 8.10 13.67 4.21
N ALA A 34 7.75 14.96 4.22
CA ALA A 34 7.14 15.62 3.05
C ALA A 34 7.97 15.52 1.75
N SER A 35 9.30 15.47 1.86
CA SER A 35 10.21 15.43 0.70
C SER A 35 11.30 14.37 0.77
N ARG A 36 11.29 13.52 1.80
CA ARG A 36 12.35 12.53 2.05
C ARG A 36 11.76 11.20 2.53
N ILE A 37 12.31 10.12 2.02
CA ILE A 37 12.12 8.78 2.56
C ILE A 37 13.24 8.55 3.57
N ARG A 38 12.88 8.34 4.85
CA ARG A 38 13.86 8.02 5.91
C ARG A 38 13.82 6.54 6.17
N VAL A 39 14.96 5.89 6.02
CA VAL A 39 15.12 4.45 6.18
C VAL A 39 16.17 4.18 7.24
N THR A 40 15.87 3.29 8.17
CA THR A 40 16.88 2.63 8.98
C THR A 40 17.13 1.26 8.37
N VAL A 41 18.39 0.93 8.07
CA VAL A 41 18.75 -0.36 7.47
C VAL A 41 19.47 -1.27 8.47
N ASN A 42 19.32 -2.58 8.28
CA ASN A 42 20.01 -3.60 9.08
C ASN A 42 21.53 -3.60 8.79
N SER A 43 21.89 -3.59 7.50
CA SER A 43 23.23 -3.67 6.95
C SER A 43 23.53 -2.48 6.00
N PRO A 44 24.23 -1.43 6.47
CA PRO A 44 24.63 -0.27 5.65
C PRO A 44 25.48 -0.62 4.42
N GLU A 45 26.29 -1.67 4.52
CA GLU A 45 27.17 -2.18 3.47
C GLU A 45 26.42 -2.82 2.29
N ALA A 46 25.16 -3.24 2.50
CA ALA A 46 24.30 -3.77 1.44
C ALA A 46 23.59 -2.66 0.63
N VAL A 47 23.68 -1.41 1.07
CA VAL A 47 23.04 -0.27 0.39
C VAL A 47 23.91 0.18 -0.80
N ALA A 48 23.31 0.24 -1.99
CA ALA A 48 23.94 0.68 -3.23
C ALA A 48 24.52 2.10 -3.14
N PRO A 49 25.46 2.50 -4.01
CA PRO A 49 26.04 3.84 -4.00
C PRO A 49 25.03 4.94 -4.39
N ASP A 50 25.21 6.18 -3.92
CA ASP A 50 24.28 7.30 -4.16
C ASP A 50 23.95 7.56 -5.63
N LYS A 51 24.91 7.32 -6.53
CA LYS A 51 24.70 7.44 -7.99
C LYS A 51 23.59 6.55 -8.52
N GLN A 52 23.34 5.41 -7.87
CA GLN A 52 22.30 4.46 -8.28
C GLN A 52 20.92 5.04 -7.94
N PHE A 53 20.72 5.45 -6.69
CA PHE A 53 19.50 6.14 -6.26
C PHE A 53 19.18 7.36 -7.13
N ILE A 54 20.20 8.15 -7.51
CA ILE A 54 20.02 9.31 -8.38
C ILE A 54 19.60 8.89 -9.79
N ALA A 55 20.20 7.83 -10.35
CA ALA A 55 19.78 7.26 -11.63
C ALA A 55 18.34 6.71 -11.58
N ASP A 56 17.92 6.24 -10.40
CA ASP A 56 16.57 5.74 -10.12
C ASP A 56 15.58 6.84 -9.68
N GLY A 57 15.98 8.11 -9.79
CA GLY A 57 15.11 9.29 -9.70
C GLY A 57 15.16 10.03 -8.38
N ALA A 58 16.10 9.71 -7.49
CA ALA A 58 16.34 10.53 -6.30
C ALA A 58 17.10 11.81 -6.71
N ILE A 59 16.84 12.92 -6.01
CA ILE A 59 17.64 14.13 -6.13
C ILE A 59 19.02 13.89 -5.51
N THR A 60 19.05 13.30 -4.32
CA THR A 60 20.28 12.96 -3.60
C THR A 60 19.99 11.99 -2.46
N VAL A 61 21.05 11.47 -1.85
CA VAL A 61 20.99 10.56 -0.70
C VAL A 61 21.92 11.06 0.39
N VAL A 62 21.47 11.00 1.64
CA VAL A 62 22.28 11.33 2.82
C VAL A 62 22.39 10.09 3.70
N ARG A 63 23.59 9.79 4.19
CA ARG A 63 23.88 8.60 4.99
C ARG A 63 24.53 8.96 6.31
N HIS A 64 24.10 8.29 7.38
CA HIS A 64 24.74 8.38 8.68
C HIS A 64 24.60 7.05 9.44
N GLY A 65 25.64 6.23 9.40
CA GLY A 65 25.61 4.87 9.96
C GLY A 65 24.52 4.04 9.28
N LYS A 66 23.52 3.60 10.06
CA LYS A 66 22.34 2.84 9.58
C LYS A 66 21.21 3.71 9.01
N ALA A 67 21.26 5.03 9.18
CA ALA A 67 20.23 5.92 8.68
C ALA A 67 20.54 6.34 7.24
N VAL A 68 19.59 6.12 6.33
CA VAL A 68 19.61 6.54 4.93
C VAL A 68 18.43 7.47 4.67
N GLN A 69 18.68 8.63 4.07
CA GLN A 69 17.64 9.55 3.62
C GLN A 69 17.69 9.64 2.11
N VAL A 70 16.65 9.16 1.43
CA VAL A 70 16.48 9.31 -0.01
C VAL A 70 15.62 10.55 -0.24
N ILE A 71 16.19 11.59 -0.87
CA ILE A 71 15.50 12.86 -1.12
C ILE A 71 14.96 12.82 -2.54
N VAL A 72 13.65 12.90 -2.70
CA VAL A 72 12.97 12.70 -4.00
C VAL A 72 12.17 13.94 -4.42
N GLY A 73 11.41 14.53 -3.50
CA GLY A 73 10.49 15.63 -3.81
C GLY A 73 9.08 15.34 -3.28
N LEU A 74 8.06 15.95 -3.89
CA LEU A 74 6.67 15.85 -3.43
C LEU A 74 6.04 14.46 -3.63
N ASP A 75 6.70 13.58 -4.39
CA ASP A 75 6.22 12.23 -4.75
C ASP A 75 6.48 11.17 -3.65
N VAL A 76 7.09 11.57 -2.52
CA VAL A 76 7.44 10.66 -1.43
C VAL A 76 6.26 9.86 -0.88
N PRO A 77 5.07 10.44 -0.61
CA PRO A 77 3.94 9.67 -0.11
C PRO A 77 3.57 8.47 -1.00
N GLN A 78 3.56 8.67 -2.31
CA GLN A 78 3.20 7.67 -3.32
C GLN A 78 4.25 6.57 -3.37
N ILE A 79 5.53 6.92 -3.49
CA ILE A 79 6.64 5.94 -3.53
C ILE A 79 6.68 5.13 -2.23
N LEU A 80 6.50 5.78 -1.08
CA LEU A 80 6.55 5.12 0.22
C LEU A 80 5.39 4.15 0.41
N SER A 81 4.19 4.50 -0.05
CA SER A 81 3.02 3.61 -0.02
C SER A 81 3.34 2.29 -0.71
N VAL A 82 3.92 2.36 -1.91
CA VAL A 82 4.30 1.17 -2.68
C VAL A 82 5.44 0.40 -2.00
N MET A 83 6.47 1.10 -1.50
CA MET A 83 7.54 0.44 -0.76
C MET A 83 7.01 -0.36 0.44
N ARG A 84 6.05 0.20 1.19
CA ARG A 84 5.42 -0.50 2.33
C ARG A 84 4.65 -1.74 1.88
N GLN A 85 3.93 -1.67 0.76
CA GLN A 85 3.24 -2.84 0.19
C GLN A 85 4.22 -3.95 -0.21
N LEU A 86 5.33 -3.58 -0.84
CA LEU A 86 6.38 -4.52 -1.25
C LEU A 86 7.10 -5.15 -0.05
N ILE A 87 7.41 -4.37 1.00
CA ILE A 87 8.08 -4.88 2.21
C ILE A 87 7.21 -5.90 2.95
N SER A 88 5.89 -5.72 2.99
CA SER A 88 4.99 -6.66 3.66
C SER A 88 4.81 -8.00 2.94
N GLY A 89 5.54 -8.26 1.84
CA GLY A 89 5.51 -9.54 1.15
C GLY A 89 4.31 -9.72 0.21
N LEU A 90 3.78 -8.62 -0.31
CA LEU A 90 2.93 -8.67 -1.49
C LEU A 90 3.86 -8.80 -2.70
N ASP A 91 3.86 -9.96 -3.36
CA ASP A 91 4.54 -10.17 -4.65
C ASP A 91 3.84 -9.33 -5.73
N ILE A 92 4.19 -8.05 -5.80
CA ILE A 92 3.72 -7.14 -6.85
C ILE A 92 4.81 -7.09 -7.94
N TYR A 93 4.92 -8.17 -8.70
CA TYR A 93 5.63 -8.12 -9.97
C TYR A 93 4.67 -7.54 -11.03
N ASP A 94 5.03 -6.37 -11.56
CA ASP A 94 4.52 -5.78 -12.81
C ASP A 94 3.11 -5.15 -12.83
N ALA A 95 2.61 -4.62 -11.71
CA ALA A 95 1.39 -3.82 -11.73
C ALA A 95 1.67 -2.36 -12.13
N GLU A 96 1.12 -1.94 -13.27
CA GLU A 96 0.99 -0.53 -13.68
C GLU A 96 0.21 0.22 -12.60
N LEU A 97 0.84 1.21 -11.95
CA LEU A 97 0.17 1.97 -10.89
C LEU A 97 -0.61 3.15 -11.48
N ASP A 98 -1.70 3.51 -10.83
CA ASP A 98 -2.42 4.74 -11.11
C ASP A 98 -1.68 6.01 -10.64
N GLU A 99 -2.32 7.16 -10.86
CA GLU A 99 -1.88 8.48 -10.42
C GLU A 99 -1.65 8.57 -8.89
N TYR A 100 -2.29 7.70 -8.11
CA TYR A 100 -2.19 7.66 -6.65
C TYR A 100 -1.13 6.67 -6.14
N GLY A 101 -0.44 5.97 -7.06
CA GLY A 101 0.56 4.98 -6.70
C GLY A 101 -0.04 3.69 -6.17
N LEU A 102 -1.29 3.37 -6.54
CA LEU A 102 -1.95 2.12 -6.22
C LEU A 102 -1.83 1.16 -7.38
N THR A 103 -1.71 -0.13 -7.07
CA THR A 103 -1.92 -1.17 -8.08
C THR A 103 -3.40 -1.26 -8.42
N PRO A 104 -3.79 -1.85 -9.56
CA PRO A 104 -5.19 -2.08 -9.85
C PRO A 104 -5.87 -2.94 -8.76
N VAL A 105 -5.12 -3.81 -8.09
CA VAL A 105 -5.60 -4.56 -6.91
C VAL A 105 -5.76 -3.66 -5.69
N GLY A 106 -4.82 -2.74 -5.45
CA GLY A 106 -4.87 -1.76 -4.38
C GLY A 106 -6.03 -0.77 -4.52
N GLU A 107 -6.32 -0.31 -5.74
CA GLU A 107 -7.50 0.50 -6.05
C GLU A 107 -8.78 -0.26 -5.71
N LYS A 108 -8.94 -1.48 -6.26
CA LYS A 108 -10.10 -2.33 -5.97
C LYS A 108 -10.27 -2.57 -4.47
N ALA A 109 -9.18 -2.83 -3.76
CA ALA A 109 -9.20 -3.04 -2.32
C ALA A 109 -9.60 -1.78 -1.56
N THR A 110 -9.11 -0.61 -1.97
CA THR A 110 -9.46 0.68 -1.35
C THR A 110 -10.94 0.97 -1.53
N MET A 111 -11.44 0.88 -2.76
CA MET A 111 -12.86 1.07 -3.08
C MET A 111 -13.74 0.09 -2.30
N LEU A 112 -13.35 -1.20 -2.24
CA LEU A 112 -14.11 -2.19 -1.48
C LEU A 112 -14.04 -1.94 0.04
N TYR A 113 -12.90 -1.52 0.57
CA TYR A 113 -12.73 -1.24 2.00
C TYR A 113 -13.62 -0.07 2.45
N GLU A 114 -13.69 1.00 1.65
CA GLU A 114 -14.52 2.17 1.91
C GLU A 114 -16.02 1.83 1.98
N CYS A 115 -16.48 0.84 1.21
CA CYS A 115 -17.87 0.39 1.26
C CYS A 115 -18.31 -0.18 2.60
N PHE A 116 -17.40 -0.56 3.49
CA PHE A 116 -17.76 -1.06 4.81
C PHE A 116 -17.79 0.04 5.88
N GLY A 117 -17.72 1.31 5.47
CA GLY A 117 -17.78 2.47 6.36
C GLY A 117 -16.40 2.93 6.82
N LEU A 118 -16.35 4.17 7.33
CA LEU A 118 -15.14 4.82 7.83
C LEU A 118 -14.69 4.26 9.19
N ASP A 119 -13.53 4.76 9.65
CA ASP A 119 -12.68 4.21 10.71
C ASP A 119 -13.40 3.49 11.87
N GLY A 120 -13.04 2.22 12.05
CA GLY A 120 -13.47 1.40 13.20
C GLY A 120 -14.73 0.56 12.98
N ASN A 121 -15.40 0.65 11.82
CA ASN A 121 -16.55 -0.22 11.54
C ASN A 121 -16.13 -1.67 11.23
N ILE A 122 -15.01 -1.87 10.53
CA ILE A 122 -14.53 -3.20 10.17
C ILE A 122 -13.87 -3.87 11.39
N GLN A 123 -14.43 -5.00 11.81
CA GLN A 123 -13.95 -5.79 12.96
C GLN A 123 -13.07 -6.97 12.53
N GLN A 124 -13.44 -7.63 11.44
CA GLN A 124 -12.70 -8.81 10.95
C GLN A 124 -12.81 -8.90 9.44
N ILE A 125 -11.72 -9.29 8.78
CA ILE A 125 -11.70 -9.66 7.36
C ILE A 125 -11.16 -11.08 7.26
N THR A 126 -11.87 -11.96 6.57
CA THR A 126 -11.37 -13.29 6.20
C THR A 126 -11.62 -13.55 4.71
N VAL A 127 -10.88 -14.49 4.13
CA VAL A 127 -11.03 -14.87 2.72
C VAL A 127 -10.98 -16.39 2.58
N SER A 128 -11.88 -16.93 1.78
CA SER A 128 -11.91 -18.35 1.42
C SER A 128 -12.64 -18.53 0.09
N ASN A 129 -12.21 -19.47 -0.76
CA ASN A 129 -12.90 -19.85 -2.01
C ASN A 129 -13.33 -18.66 -2.87
N ASN A 130 -12.46 -17.67 -3.05
CA ASN A 130 -12.72 -16.46 -3.85
C ASN A 130 -13.86 -15.57 -3.32
N GLN A 131 -14.13 -15.65 -2.01
CA GLN A 131 -15.10 -14.85 -1.29
C GLN A 131 -14.42 -14.19 -0.09
N ILE A 132 -14.63 -12.89 0.06
CA ILE A 132 -14.19 -12.11 1.21
C ILE A 132 -15.37 -12.03 2.19
N MET A 133 -15.14 -12.32 3.46
CA MET A 133 -16.11 -12.07 4.53
C MET A 133 -15.59 -10.91 5.38
N VAL A 134 -16.41 -9.87 5.52
CA VAL A 134 -16.13 -8.73 6.37
C VAL A 134 -17.16 -8.70 7.50
N GLN A 135 -16.69 -8.81 8.74
CA GLN A 135 -17.51 -8.57 9.91
C GLN A 135 -17.45 -7.08 10.25
N VAL A 136 -18.61 -6.45 10.35
CA VAL A 136 -18.75 -5.02 10.65
C VAL A 136 -19.44 -4.80 11.99
N LYS A 137 -19.17 -3.67 12.65
CA LYS A 137 -19.82 -3.28 13.90
C LYS A 137 -21.26 -2.85 13.65
N ASP A 138 -21.50 -2.11 12.57
CA ASP A 138 -22.80 -1.58 12.19
C ASP A 138 -23.01 -1.73 10.67
N VAL A 139 -24.00 -2.53 10.29
CA VAL A 139 -24.35 -2.79 8.89
C VAL A 139 -24.95 -1.55 8.23
N SER A 140 -25.53 -0.62 8.98
CA SER A 140 -26.11 0.61 8.42
C SER A 140 -25.06 1.57 7.85
N TRP A 141 -23.78 1.34 8.15
CA TRP A 141 -22.65 2.10 7.60
C TRP A 141 -22.06 1.45 6.35
N VAL A 142 -22.52 0.26 6.00
CA VAL A 142 -22.11 -0.41 4.76
C VAL A 142 -22.88 0.20 3.60
N ASP A 143 -22.17 0.52 2.52
CA ASP A 143 -22.76 1.03 1.30
C ASP A 143 -23.87 0.09 0.80
N PRO A 144 -24.93 0.62 0.16
CA PRO A 144 -25.96 -0.21 -0.45
C PRO A 144 -25.36 -1.23 -1.42
N PHE A 145 -25.80 -2.49 -1.34
CA PHE A 145 -25.15 -3.58 -2.09
C PHE A 145 -25.27 -3.44 -3.62
N ASP A 146 -26.32 -2.78 -4.10
CA ASP A 146 -26.47 -2.42 -5.50
C ASP A 146 -25.43 -1.39 -5.96
N ILE A 147 -25.06 -0.45 -5.09
CA ILE A 147 -23.96 0.49 -5.33
C ILE A 147 -22.62 -0.24 -5.37
N MET A 148 -22.36 -1.15 -4.41
CA MET A 148 -21.14 -1.97 -4.41
C MET A 148 -20.97 -2.75 -5.72
N LEU A 149 -22.05 -3.36 -6.23
CA LEU A 149 -22.04 -4.10 -7.49
C LEU A 149 -21.73 -3.21 -8.71
N GLN A 150 -22.00 -1.91 -8.63
CA GLN A 150 -21.80 -0.95 -9.72
C GLN A 150 -20.39 -0.33 -9.77
N LEU A 151 -19.53 -0.60 -8.78
CA LEU A 151 -18.17 -0.03 -8.69
C LEU A 151 -17.23 -0.45 -9.83
N GLY A 152 -17.59 -1.47 -10.61
CA GLY A 152 -16.74 -1.96 -11.70
C GLY A 152 -15.47 -2.69 -11.24
N ILE A 153 -15.30 -2.93 -9.94
CA ILE A 153 -14.12 -3.59 -9.35
C ILE A 153 -14.16 -5.13 -9.42
N GLY A 154 -15.17 -5.70 -10.08
CA GLY A 154 -15.30 -7.15 -10.30
C GLY A 154 -16.07 -7.91 -9.21
N ILE A 155 -16.88 -7.21 -8.39
CA ILE A 155 -17.82 -7.86 -7.47
C ILE A 155 -18.91 -8.57 -8.28
N ARG A 156 -19.13 -9.85 -7.96
CA ARG A 156 -20.12 -10.72 -8.60
C ARG A 156 -21.38 -10.86 -7.75
N ALA A 157 -21.23 -10.87 -6.43
CA ALA A 157 -22.33 -10.93 -5.49
C ALA A 157 -21.92 -10.36 -4.13
N VAL A 158 -22.91 -9.81 -3.41
CA VAL A 158 -22.80 -9.39 -2.02
C VAL A 158 -23.96 -10.02 -1.24
N LYS A 159 -23.68 -10.66 -0.11
CA LYS A 159 -24.69 -11.32 0.73
C LYS A 159 -24.47 -10.97 2.21
N PRO A 160 -25.43 -10.32 2.88
CA PRO A 160 -25.38 -10.13 4.33
C PRO A 160 -25.89 -11.37 5.07
N ILE A 161 -25.25 -11.69 6.20
CA ILE A 161 -25.78 -12.62 7.22
C ILE A 161 -25.48 -12.00 8.58
N GLY A 162 -26.47 -11.34 9.18
CA GLY A 162 -26.26 -10.58 10.41
C GLY A 162 -25.27 -9.44 10.19
N ASP A 163 -24.19 -9.42 10.98
CA ASP A 163 -23.10 -8.45 10.94
C ASP A 163 -21.96 -8.85 9.98
N ARG A 164 -22.15 -9.93 9.21
CA ARG A 164 -21.15 -10.46 8.26
C ARG A 164 -21.59 -10.23 6.84
N ILE A 165 -20.74 -9.56 6.06
CA ILE A 165 -20.96 -9.30 4.64
C ILE A 165 -20.03 -10.16 3.82
N TYR A 166 -20.60 -11.00 2.96
CA TYR A 166 -19.87 -11.91 2.08
C TYR A 166 -19.84 -11.33 0.68
N VAL A 167 -18.64 -11.12 0.14
CA VAL A 167 -18.40 -10.51 -1.17
C VAL A 167 -17.69 -11.52 -2.08
N ASP A 168 -18.39 -11.96 -3.10
CA ASP A 168 -17.82 -12.76 -4.18
C ASP A 168 -17.15 -11.79 -5.17
N ILE A 169 -15.83 -11.83 -5.28
CA ILE A 169 -15.05 -10.87 -6.11
C ILE A 169 -13.87 -11.58 -6.77
N ALA A 170 -13.49 -11.18 -7.98
CA ALA A 170 -12.24 -11.65 -8.59
C ALA A 170 -11.03 -11.24 -7.72
N ASP A 171 -9.96 -12.04 -7.74
CA ASP A 171 -8.71 -11.74 -7.01
C ASP A 171 -8.91 -11.56 -5.49
N ALA A 172 -9.95 -12.22 -4.92
CA ALA A 172 -10.39 -12.01 -3.54
C ALA A 172 -9.25 -12.15 -2.51
N THR A 173 -8.33 -13.07 -2.73
CA THR A 173 -7.18 -13.28 -1.83
C THR A 173 -6.28 -12.04 -1.78
N ASP A 174 -5.93 -11.47 -2.93
CA ASP A 174 -5.01 -10.33 -3.00
C ASP A 174 -5.71 -9.05 -2.53
N ILE A 175 -6.98 -8.87 -2.88
CA ILE A 175 -7.82 -7.78 -2.38
C ILE A 175 -7.97 -7.86 -0.85
N ALA A 176 -8.28 -9.04 -0.30
CA ALA A 176 -8.42 -9.21 1.15
C ALA A 176 -7.11 -8.96 1.90
N ARG A 177 -5.94 -9.35 1.34
CA ARG A 177 -4.64 -9.03 1.94
C ARG A 177 -4.43 -7.51 2.02
N GLN A 178 -4.72 -6.77 0.95
CA GLN A 178 -4.62 -5.31 0.95
C GLN A 178 -5.58 -4.68 1.98
N MET A 179 -6.82 -5.17 2.05
CA MET A 179 -7.78 -4.72 3.06
C MET A 179 -7.32 -4.98 4.51
N LEU A 180 -6.75 -6.16 4.78
CA LEU A 180 -6.19 -6.50 6.09
C LEU A 180 -5.04 -5.56 6.48
N MET A 181 -4.20 -5.19 5.53
CA MET A 181 -3.12 -4.24 5.76
C MET A 181 -3.64 -2.85 6.08
N MET A 182 -4.60 -2.33 5.30
CA MET A 182 -5.26 -1.05 5.57
C MET A 182 -5.87 -1.04 6.97
N ASN A 183 -6.54 -2.13 7.36
CA ASN A 183 -7.12 -2.27 8.69
C ASN A 183 -6.04 -2.23 9.79
N MET A 184 -4.93 -2.94 9.61
CA MET A 184 -3.82 -2.95 10.57
C MET A 184 -3.17 -1.57 10.73
N TYR A 185 -2.95 -0.82 9.64
CA TYR A 185 -2.35 0.52 9.71
C TYR A 185 -3.28 1.53 10.39
N LYS A 186 -4.57 1.55 10.04
CA LYS A 186 -5.56 2.43 10.67
C LYS A 186 -5.70 2.15 12.17
N MET A 187 -5.67 0.88 12.59
CA MET A 187 -5.66 0.52 14.01
C MET A 187 -4.43 1.06 14.76
N LYS A 188 -3.25 1.06 14.13
CA LYS A 188 -2.03 1.63 14.76
C LYS A 188 -2.09 3.16 14.89
N GLU A 189 -2.69 3.85 13.93
CA GLU A 189 -2.86 5.31 13.99
C GLU A 189 -3.86 5.72 15.08
N ILE A 190 -4.97 5.00 15.25
CA ILE A 190 -5.94 5.25 16.33
C ILE A 190 -5.26 5.09 17.69
N VAL A 191 -4.49 4.01 17.89
CA VAL A 191 -3.76 3.78 19.16
C VAL A 191 -2.72 4.86 19.43
N HIS A 192 -2.05 5.39 18.40
CA HIS A 192 -1.10 6.49 18.56
C HIS A 192 -1.78 7.83 18.90
N ASN A 193 -2.97 8.10 18.37
CA ASN A 193 -3.69 9.35 18.61
C ASN A 193 -4.42 9.37 19.97
N ASP A 194 -4.80 8.22 20.53
CA ASP A 194 -5.39 8.13 21.87
C ASP A 194 -4.35 8.24 23.00
N SER A 195 -3.05 8.21 22.68
CA SER A 195 -1.95 8.22 23.64
C SER A 195 -1.34 9.62 23.89
N ASN A 196 -1.97 10.69 23.40
CA ASN A 196 -1.44 12.06 23.43
C ASN A 196 -2.39 13.06 24.08
#